data_AF-A0AAD3CY91-F1
#
_entry.id   AF-A0AAD3CY91-F1
#
_cell.length_a   1.000
_cell.length_b   1.000
_cell.length_c   1.000
_cell.angle_alpha   90.00
_cell.angle_beta   90.00
_cell.angle_gamma   90.00
#
_symmetry.space_group_name_H-M   'P 1'
#
loop_
_entity.id
_entity.type
_entity.pdbx_description
1 polymer ?
#
loop_
_entity_poly.entity_id
_entity_poly.type
_entity_poly.pdbx_seq_one_letter_code
_entity_poly.pdbx_strand_id
1 'polypeptide(L)'
;MKKVLENAASRGDIEGIHFMVKNGFCALDDDNICTMAGAAGQLKLLRWLRGDIIVEQFKLLEYCPWDPTEVHREAAENSHDDVIEYVEKNSENHHIAYAYSVGLPW
;
A
#
# COMPACT_ATOMS: atom_id res chain seq x y z
N MET A 1 8.43 10.92 -13.17
CA MET A 1 8.90 10.39 -11.87
C MET A 1 7.81 9.63 -11.15
N LYS A 2 6.60 10.18 -10.97
CA LYS A 2 5.44 9.46 -10.36
C LYS A 2 5.20 8.04 -10.92
N LYS A 3 5.16 7.89 -12.26
CA LYS A 3 5.05 6.57 -12.93
C LYS A 3 6.15 5.56 -12.56
N VAL A 4 7.37 6.03 -12.25
CA VAL A 4 8.46 5.14 -11.85
C VAL A 4 8.21 4.61 -10.45
N LEU A 5 7.70 5.47 -9.55
CA LEU A 5 7.32 5.08 -8.21
C LEU A 5 6.12 4.12 -8.21
N GLU A 6 5.09 4.39 -9.02
CA GLU A 6 3.94 3.50 -9.23
C GLU A 6 4.38 2.12 -9.77
N ASN A 7 5.27 2.09 -10.77
CA ASN A 7 5.82 0.84 -11.31
C ASN A 7 6.70 0.09 -10.30
N ALA A 8 7.42 0.80 -9.45
CA ALA A 8 8.18 0.18 -8.36
C ALA A 8 7.22 -0.40 -7.31
N ALA A 9 6.13 0.32 -7.01
CA ALA A 9 5.11 -0.11 -6.07
C ALA A 9 4.38 -1.37 -6.52
N SER A 10 3.95 -1.43 -7.79
CA SER A 10 3.28 -2.62 -8.34
C SER A 10 4.18 -3.86 -8.37
N ARG A 11 5.50 -3.66 -8.38
CA ARG A 11 6.51 -4.74 -8.34
C ARG A 11 7.00 -5.09 -6.94
N GLY A 12 6.61 -4.34 -5.90
CA GLY A 12 7.12 -4.52 -4.55
C GLY A 12 8.59 -4.13 -4.37
N ASP A 13 9.11 -3.22 -5.20
CA ASP A 13 10.53 -2.82 -5.24
C ASP A 13 10.87 -1.82 -4.12
N ILE A 14 11.08 -2.35 -2.91
CA ILE A 14 11.40 -1.58 -1.70
C ILE A 14 12.71 -0.81 -1.86
N GLU A 15 13.74 -1.46 -2.42
CA GLU A 15 15.05 -0.88 -2.66
C GLU A 15 14.97 0.34 -3.58
N GLY A 16 14.25 0.22 -4.69
CA GLY A 16 14.04 1.30 -5.65
C GLY A 16 13.25 2.45 -5.06
N ILE A 17 12.16 2.17 -4.34
CA ILE A 17 11.37 3.19 -3.64
C ILE A 17 12.23 3.92 -2.61
N HIS A 18 12.94 3.18 -1.75
CA HIS A 18 13.83 3.76 -0.76
C HIS A 18 14.92 4.64 -1.40
N PHE A 19 15.54 4.19 -2.49
CA PHE A 19 16.55 4.98 -3.20
C PHE A 19 15.96 6.30 -3.73
N MET A 20 14.77 6.25 -4.35
CA MET A 20 14.13 7.44 -4.90
C MET A 20 13.74 8.44 -3.80
N VAL A 21 13.14 7.97 -2.72
CA VAL A 21 12.70 8.81 -1.59
C VAL A 21 13.90 9.43 -0.88
N LYS A 22 14.93 8.63 -0.56
CA LYS A 22 16.13 9.09 0.15
C LYS A 22 16.92 10.16 -0.61
N ASN A 23 16.93 10.10 -1.94
CA ASN A 23 17.63 11.08 -2.78
C ASN A 23 16.73 12.26 -3.19
N GLY A 24 15.49 12.33 -2.69
CA GLY A 24 14.56 13.43 -3.00
C GLY A 24 14.04 13.43 -4.45
N PHE A 25 14.13 12.30 -5.16
CA PHE A 25 13.58 12.16 -6.50
C PHE A 25 12.04 12.03 -6.51
N CYS A 26 11.48 11.55 -5.39
CA CYS A 26 10.04 11.47 -5.16
C CYS A 26 9.74 11.59 -3.66
N ALA A 27 8.54 12.04 -3.32
CA ALA A 27 7.99 11.98 -1.97
C ALA A 27 6.93 10.87 -1.90
N LEU A 28 6.61 10.45 -0.67
CA LEU A 28 5.50 9.53 -0.35
C LEU A 28 4.29 10.31 0.16
N ASP A 29 4.05 11.51 -0.36
CA ASP A 29 2.95 12.40 0.06
C ASP A 29 1.61 12.06 -0.60
N ASP A 30 1.59 11.08 -1.51
CA ASP A 30 0.42 10.61 -2.26
C ASP A 30 0.04 9.19 -1.82
N ASP A 31 -1.24 9.01 -1.47
CA ASP A 31 -1.79 7.74 -0.99
C ASP A 31 -1.94 6.67 -2.07
N ASN A 32 -1.89 7.06 -3.35
CA ASN A 32 -1.93 6.12 -4.47
C ASN A 32 -0.83 5.06 -4.42
N ILE A 33 0.32 5.33 -3.79
CA ILE A 33 1.40 4.37 -3.72
C ILE A 33 1.01 3.17 -2.85
N CYS A 34 0.32 3.41 -1.74
CA CYS A 34 -0.22 2.35 -0.89
C CYS A 34 -1.35 1.60 -1.60
N THR A 35 -2.25 2.32 -2.29
CA THR A 35 -3.32 1.73 -3.11
C THR A 35 -2.76 0.85 -4.21
N MET A 36 -1.74 1.30 -4.94
CA MET A 36 -1.09 0.53 -6.01
C MET A 36 -0.38 -0.72 -5.47
N ALA A 37 0.29 -0.60 -4.32
CA ALA A 37 0.89 -1.75 -3.65
C ALA A 37 -0.19 -2.77 -3.24
N GLY A 38 -1.34 -2.30 -2.76
CA GLY A 38 -2.48 -3.17 -2.43
C GLY A 38 -3.11 -3.83 -3.65
N ALA A 39 -3.39 -3.06 -4.70
CA ALA A 39 -3.94 -3.52 -5.97
C ALA A 39 -3.07 -4.59 -6.65
N ALA A 40 -1.75 -4.53 -6.43
CA ALA A 40 -0.79 -5.50 -6.96
C ALA A 40 -0.41 -6.63 -5.99
N GLY A 41 -1.03 -6.69 -4.80
CA GLY A 41 -0.81 -7.76 -3.82
C GLY A 41 0.54 -7.68 -3.10
N GLN A 42 1.17 -6.50 -3.09
CA GLN A 42 2.51 -6.30 -2.53
C GLN A 42 2.47 -6.05 -1.03
N LEU A 43 1.95 -7.02 -0.25
CA LEU A 43 1.75 -6.90 1.19
C LEU A 43 3.04 -6.50 1.94
N LYS A 44 4.18 -7.09 1.57
CA LYS A 44 5.48 -6.76 2.19
C LYS A 44 5.84 -5.28 2.00
N LEU A 45 5.63 -4.75 0.79
CA LEU A 45 5.87 -3.35 0.50
C LEU A 45 4.89 -2.46 1.26
N LEU A 46 3.59 -2.79 1.26
CA LEU A 46 2.57 -2.03 1.97
C LEU A 46 2.90 -1.90 3.47
N ARG A 47 3.29 -3.00 4.12
CA ARG A 47 3.71 -3.00 5.52
C ARG A 47 4.95 -2.15 5.76
N TRP A 48 5.91 -2.16 4.83
CA TRP A 48 7.11 -1.32 4.92
C TRP A 48 6.79 0.18 4.74
N LEU A 49 5.93 0.53 3.77
CA LEU A 49 5.45 1.90 3.54
C LEU A 49 4.72 2.48 4.76
N ARG A 50 4.06 1.60 5.53
CA ARG A 50 3.37 1.93 6.78
C ARG A 50 4.26 1.93 8.02
N GLY A 51 5.52 1.52 7.89
CA GLY A 51 6.46 1.45 9.02
C GLY A 51 6.25 0.28 9.97
N ASP A 52 5.37 -0.67 9.62
CA ASP A 52 5.10 -1.86 10.44
C ASP A 52 6.28 -2.83 10.46
N ILE A 53 7.09 -2.80 9.40
CA ILE A 53 8.30 -3.60 9.27
C ILE A 53 9.46 -2.73 8.79
N ILE A 54 10.66 -3.09 9.21
CA ILE A 54 11.91 -2.56 8.67
C ILE A 54 12.51 -3.65 7.79
N VAL A 55 12.88 -3.31 6.57
CA VAL A 55 13.58 -4.21 5.64
C VAL A 55 15.04 -3.80 5.61
N GLU A 56 15.89 -4.60 6.26
CA GLU A 56 17.34 -4.37 6.39
C GLU A 56 17.68 -2.92 6.79
N GLN A 57 18.60 -2.28 6.06
CA GLN A 57 19.06 -0.90 6.22
C GLN A 57 18.14 0.16 5.56
N PHE A 58 16.94 -0.24 5.12
CA PHE A 58 15.99 0.65 4.45
C PHE A 58 14.90 1.08 5.42
N LYS A 59 15.06 2.29 5.96
CA LYS A 59 14.09 2.94 6.84
C LYS A 59 13.53 4.18 6.14
N LEU A 60 12.21 4.31 6.14
CA LEU A 60 11.55 5.51 5.66
C LEU A 60 11.69 6.67 6.66
N LEU A 61 11.84 7.88 6.12
CA LEU A 61 11.83 9.11 6.90
C LEU A 61 10.40 9.63 7.11
N GLU A 62 9.50 9.32 6.18
CA GLU A 62 8.07 9.66 6.19
C GLU A 62 7.27 8.45 5.69
N TYR A 63 6.11 8.22 6.29
CA TYR A 63 5.22 7.11 5.92
C TYR A 63 4.22 7.53 4.86
N CYS A 64 3.82 6.58 4.02
CA CYS A 64 2.80 6.77 3.01
C CYS A 64 1.44 7.06 3.70
N PRO A 65 0.78 8.19 3.43
CA PRO A 65 -0.62 8.35 3.77
C PRO A 65 -1.38 7.23 3.04
N TRP A 66 -2.39 6.64 3.68
CA TRP A 66 -3.11 5.54 3.06
C TRP A 66 -4.60 5.71 3.30
N ASP A 67 -5.39 5.42 2.27
CA ASP A 67 -6.83 5.22 2.40
C ASP A 67 -7.10 3.71 2.48
N PRO A 68 -7.42 3.16 3.66
CA PRO A 68 -7.70 1.75 3.80
C PRO A 68 -8.91 1.30 2.99
N THR A 69 -9.87 2.17 2.68
CA THR A 69 -11.04 1.82 1.87
C THR A 69 -10.62 1.57 0.42
N GLU A 70 -9.77 2.44 -0.13
CA GLU A 70 -9.25 2.30 -1.50
C GLU A 70 -8.32 1.08 -1.60
N VAL A 71 -7.40 0.91 -0.65
CA VAL A 71 -6.49 -0.24 -0.62
C VAL A 71 -7.27 -1.55 -0.52
N HIS A 72 -8.31 -1.62 0.33
CA HIS A 72 -9.18 -2.79 0.47
C HIS A 72 -9.93 -3.10 -0.82
N ARG A 73 -10.59 -2.09 -1.42
CA ARG A 73 -11.36 -2.27 -2.67
C ARG A 73 -10.49 -2.80 -3.79
N GLU A 74 -9.35 -2.17 -4.04
CA GLU A 74 -8.46 -2.58 -5.13
C GLU A 74 -7.84 -3.97 -4.89
N ALA A 75 -7.48 -4.28 -3.65
CA ALA A 75 -7.01 -5.61 -3.28
C ALA A 75 -8.11 -6.67 -3.49
N ALA A 76 -9.38 -6.36 -3.17
CA ALA A 76 -10.52 -7.23 -3.40
C ALA A 76 -10.81 -7.45 -4.89
N GLU A 77 -10.82 -6.38 -5.69
CA GLU A 77 -11.00 -6.46 -7.15
C GLU A 77 -9.91 -7.32 -7.82
N ASN A 78 -8.70 -7.35 -7.25
CA ASN A 78 -7.56 -8.13 -7.75
C ASN A 78 -7.32 -9.44 -6.97
N SER A 79 -8.21 -9.82 -6.05
CA SER A 79 -8.15 -11.08 -5.28
C SER A 79 -6.88 -11.27 -4.44
N HIS A 80 -6.45 -10.23 -3.74
CA HIS A 80 -5.29 -10.24 -2.84
C HIS A 80 -5.72 -10.35 -1.37
N ASP A 81 -6.14 -11.55 -0.98
CA ASP A 81 -6.72 -11.84 0.35
C ASP A 81 -5.79 -11.49 1.53
N ASP A 82 -4.48 -11.64 1.35
CA ASP A 82 -3.48 -11.33 2.38
C ASP A 82 -3.38 -9.82 2.66
N VAL A 83 -3.55 -8.99 1.62
CA VAL A 83 -3.69 -7.54 1.75
C VAL A 83 -5.02 -7.18 2.39
N ILE A 84 -6.11 -7.83 2.00
CA ILE A 84 -7.46 -7.60 2.58
C ILE A 84 -7.43 -7.86 4.09
N GLU A 85 -6.96 -9.03 4.52
CA GLU A 85 -6.85 -9.40 5.93
C GLU A 85 -5.97 -8.39 6.70
N TYR A 86 -4.86 -7.99 6.10
CA TYR A 86 -3.98 -6.99 6.68
C TYR A 86 -4.68 -5.64 6.85
N VAL A 87 -5.42 -5.16 5.84
CA VAL A 87 -6.13 -3.88 5.88
C VAL A 87 -7.20 -3.91 6.97
N GLU A 88 -8.03 -4.94 7.00
CA GLU A 88 -9.13 -5.12 7.97
C GLU A 88 -8.63 -5.13 9.42
N LYS A 89 -7.47 -5.75 9.66
CA LYS A 89 -6.85 -5.81 10.98
C LYS A 89 -6.20 -4.51 11.42
N ASN A 90 -5.78 -3.65 10.48
CA ASN A 90 -4.93 -2.48 10.76
C ASN A 90 -5.60 -1.14 10.42
N SER A 91 -6.94 -1.14 10.30
CA SER A 91 -7.76 0.04 9.99
C SER A 91 -8.62 0.52 11.17
N GLU A 92 -8.34 0.11 12.42
CA GLU A 92 -9.22 0.34 13.60
C GLU A 92 -9.57 1.82 13.92
N ASN A 93 -9.06 2.81 13.18
CA ASN A 93 -9.44 4.23 13.28
C ASN A 93 -9.92 4.86 11.96
N HIS A 94 -10.12 4.06 10.91
CA HIS A 94 -10.68 4.48 9.63
C HIS A 94 -11.91 3.61 9.37
N HIS A 95 -13.08 4.23 9.22
CA HIS A 95 -14.25 3.52 8.70
C HIS A 95 -13.91 3.05 7.29
N ILE A 96 -13.58 1.76 7.13
CA ILE A 96 -13.66 1.13 5.82
C ILE A 96 -15.13 1.22 5.46
N ALA A 97 -15.46 2.14 4.55
CA ALA A 97 -16.78 2.18 3.96
C ALA A 97 -16.83 0.94 3.07
N TYR A 98 -17.25 -0.18 3.66
CA TYR A 98 -17.56 -1.37 2.91
C TYR A 98 -18.52 -0.96 1.81
N ALA A 99 -18.06 -0.94 0.56
CA ALA A 99 -18.93 -0.86 -0.60
C ALA A 99 -19.67 -2.20 -0.78
N TYR A 100 -20.11 -2.83 0.31
CA TYR A 100 -21.05 -3.94 0.29
C TYR A 100 -22.45 -3.37 0.08
N SER A 101 -22.70 -2.90 -1.13
CA SER A 101 -24.05 -2.81 -1.66
C SER A 101 -24.17 -3.35 -3.07
N VAL A 102 -23.44 -4.41 -3.42
CA VAL A 102 -23.92 -5.45 -4.36
C VAL A 102 -23.12 -6.76 -4.21
N GLY A 103 -23.73 -7.80 -3.64
CA GLY A 103 -23.51 -9.17 -4.15
C GLY A 103 -22.65 -10.17 -3.36
N LEU A 104 -23.18 -10.61 -2.21
CA LEU A 104 -23.22 -12.00 -1.68
C LEU A 104 -21.93 -12.78 -1.30
N PRO A 105 -21.95 -13.49 -0.15
CA PRO A 105 -21.01 -14.57 0.16
C PRO A 105 -21.44 -15.88 -0.51
N TRP A 106 -20.50 -16.80 -0.73
CA TRP A 106 -20.79 -18.20 -1.04
C TRP A 106 -21.59 -18.90 0.06
#